data_AF-A0A453AZ85-F1
#
_entry.id   AF-A0A453AZ85-F1
#
_cell.length_a   1.000
_cell.length_b   1.000
_cell.length_c   1.000
_cell.angle_alpha   90.00
_cell.angle_beta   90.00
_cell.angle_gamma   90.00
#
_symmetry.space_group_name_H-M   'P 1'
#
loop_
_entity.id
_entity.type
_entity.pdbx_description
1 polymer ?
#
loop_
_entity_poly.entity_id
_entity_poly.type
_entity_poly.pdbx_seq_one_letter_code
_entity_poly.pdbx_strand_id
1 'polypeptide(L)' 'PVSRLYARYFGGDLQIISMEGYGTDAYLHLSRLGDSEEPLP' A
#
# COMPACT_ATOMS: atom_id res chain seq x y z
N PRO A 1 3.56 -2.54 -9.14
CA PRO A 1 3.33 -1.07 -9.19
C PRO A 1 1.85 -0.69 -9.06
N VAL A 2 0.94 -1.35 -9.80
CA VAL A 2 -0.51 -1.09 -9.76
C VAL A 2 -1.10 -1.29 -8.36
N SER A 3 -0.72 -2.38 -7.68
CA SER A 3 -1.19 -2.68 -6.32
C SER A 3 -0.86 -1.58 -5.30
N ARG A 4 0.27 -0.87 -5.47
CA ARG A 4 0.63 0.27 -4.62
C ARG A 4 -0.24 1.48 -4.89
N LEU A 5 -0.63 1.70 -6.15
CA LEU A 5 -1.54 2.78 -6.51
C LEU A 5 -2.92 2.58 -5.87
N TYR A 6 -3.45 1.35 -5.91
CA TYR A 6 -4.71 0.99 -5.25
C TYR A 6 -4.66 1.18 -3.73
N ALA A 7 -3.57 0.77 -3.08
CA ALA A 7 -3.41 1.00 -1.65
C ALA A 7 -3.45 2.50 -1.31
N ARG A 8 -2.78 3.34 -2.11
CA ARG A 8 -2.73 4.80 -1.93
C ARG A 8 -4.06 5.50 -2.21
N TYR A 9 -4.84 4.99 -3.15
CA TYR A 9 -6.14 5.55 -3.48
C TYR A 9 -7.09 5.56 -2.27
N PHE A 10 -7.03 4.52 -1.43
CA PHE A 10 -7.77 4.44 -0.16
C PHE A 10 -6.97 4.98 1.04
N GLY A 11 -6.06 5.93 0.81
CA GLY A 11 -5.24 6.56 1.84
C GLY A 11 -4.20 5.66 2.52
N GLY A 12 -3.91 4.49 1.96
CA GLY A 12 -2.93 3.53 2.46
C GLY A 12 -1.57 3.59 1.75
N ASP A 13 -0.73 2.57 1.96
CA ASP A 13 0.48 2.34 1.16
C ASP A 13 0.82 0.84 1.13
N LEU A 14 1.56 0.45 0.11
CA LEU A 14 2.10 -0.89 -0.01
C LEU A 14 3.63 -0.81 -0.07
N GLN A 15 4.28 -1.53 0.85
CA GLN A 15 5.74 -1.64 0.95
C GLN A 15 6.16 -3.08 0.72
N ILE A 16 7.22 -3.27 -0.06
CA ILE A 16 7.80 -4.59 -0.32
C ILE A 16 9.23 -4.57 0.18
N ILE A 17 9.58 -5.57 0.98
CA ILE A 17 10.92 -5.76 1.52
C ILE A 17 11.38 -7.16 1.11
N SER A 18 12.47 -7.23 0.37
CA SER A 18 13.07 -8.51 -0.04
C SER A 18 14.38 -8.72 0.72
N MET A 19 14.54 -9.91 1.29
CA MET A 19 15.81 -10.38 1.86
C MET A 19 16.36 -11.50 0.97
N GLU A 20 17.51 -11.23 0.35
CA GLU A 20 18.22 -12.19 -0.48
C GLU A 20 18.48 -13.49 0.30
N GLY A 21 18.07 -14.63 -0.28
CA GLY A 21 18.22 -15.94 0.34
C GLY A 21 17.15 -16.33 1.37
N TYR A 22 16.25 -15.42 1.77
CA TYR A 22 15.18 -15.71 2.74
C TYR A 22 13.79 -15.63 2.12
N GLY A 23 13.50 -14.55 1.38
CA GLY A 23 12.18 -14.35 0.81
C GLY A 23 11.84 -12.88 0.57
N THR A 24 10.55 -12.63 0.32
CA THR A 24 10.02 -11.29 0.09
C THR A 24 8.75 -11.11 0.90
N ASP A 25 8.73 -10.08 1.73
CA ASP A 25 7.60 -9.69 2.56
C ASP A 25 6.91 -8.46 1.95
N ALA A 26 5.58 -8.44 2.02
CA ALA A 26 4.77 -7.32 1.58
C ALA A 26 3.92 -6.81 2.74
N TYR A 27 4.08 -5.53 3.06
CA TYR A 27 3.34 -4.83 4.11
C TYR A 27 2.30 -3.94 3.45
N LEU A 28 1.02 -4.21 3.75
CA LEU A 28 -0.12 -3.43 3.28
C LEU A 28 -0.67 -2.61 4.45
N HIS A 29 -0.62 -1.29 4.31
CA HIS A 29 -1.26 -0.37 5.24
C HIS A 29 -2.53 0.18 4.59
N LEU A 30 -3.66 0.11 5.31
CA LEU A 30 -4.95 0.65 4.89
C LEU A 30 -5.51 1.55 5.99
N SER A 31 -6.15 2.64 5.59
CA SER A 31 -6.86 3.53 6.51
C SER A 31 -8.08 2.81 7.10
N ARG A 32 -8.20 2.84 8.44
CA ARG A 32 -9.26 2.14 9.18
C ARG A 32 -10.63 2.84 9.10
N LEU A 33 -10.61 4.17 9.00
CA LEU A 33 -11.80 5.02 8.87
C LEU A 33 -11.86 5.52 7.43
N GLY A 34 -13.02 5.41 6.79
CA GLY A 34 -13.25 5.75 5.38
C GLY A 34 -13.23 7.24 5.07
N ASP A 35 -12.48 8.03 5.83
CA ASP A 35 -12.31 9.48 5.65
C ASP A 35 -11.21 9.81 4.62
N SER A 36 -10.59 8.79 4.00
CA SER A 36 -9.68 9.00 2.88
C SER A 36 -10.50 9.33 1.63
N GLU A 37 -10.69 10.62 1.37
CA GLU A 37 -11.22 11.11 0.10
C GLU A 37 -10.27 10.73 -1.04
N GLU A 38 -10.85 10.38 -2.19
CA GLU A 38 -10.06 10.07 -3.38
C GLU A 38 -9.20 11.28 -3.76
N PRO A 39 -7.87 11.12 -3.91
CA PRO A 39 -7.01 12.21 -4.33
C PRO A 39 -7.20 12.47 -5.83
N LEU A 40 -8.30 13.15 -6.18
CA LEU A 40 -8.56 13.67 -7.51
C LEU A 40 -7.98 15.10 -7.63
N PRO A 41 -7.28 15.44 -8.73
CA PRO A 41 -6.90 16.82 -9.03
C PRO A 41 -8.10 17.69 -9.43
#